data_AF-A0A7S1YN09-F1
#
_entry.id   AF-A0A7S1YN09-F1
#
_cell.length_a   1.000
_cell.length_b   1.000
_cell.length_c   1.000
_cell.angle_alpha   90.00
_cell.angle_beta   90.00
_cell.angle_gamma   90.00
#
_symmetry.space_group_name_H-M   'P 1'
#
loop_
_entity.id
_entity.type
_entity.pdbx_description
1 polymer ?
#
loop_
_entity_poly.entity_id
_entity_poly.type
_entity_poly.pdbx_seq_one_letter_code
_entity_poly.pdbx_strand_id
1 'polypeptide(L)'
;MRRNMMKLVKVTSCLLLVSVTVSAATDEQCLGFDPQPNLVNYLDASLNYETADSICCHNHRYAEYRGYLAAPEVDLFGRLNPDEETIFYDSVCGIPLFIAPRGRTFEEFKKESLKHGWPSFRPEELVSENVIIHNDGRMESKCLTHLGHNLPEGGIDRYCIDLVCIAGAPLSFDDEIVKVMMDYVIITADELNATNYTSSAEKFSGKTSNERPLVITIFVIASFIIASMTFCFVKNNCDKSKNTHTDLPTIA
;
A
#
# COMPACT_ATOMS: atom_id res chain seq x y z
N MET A 1 -30.30 34.27 -70.18
CA MET A 1 -30.22 32.79 -70.07
C MET A 1 -28.77 32.37 -69.81
N ARG A 2 -28.31 32.37 -68.55
CA ARG A 2 -27.00 31.80 -68.16
C ARG A 2 -27.17 31.11 -66.81
N ARG A 3 -26.91 29.80 -66.81
CA ARG A 3 -26.99 28.89 -65.65
C ARG A 3 -25.87 29.24 -64.68
N ASN A 4 -26.21 29.54 -63.43
CA ASN A 4 -25.23 29.64 -62.36
C ASN A 4 -24.82 28.22 -61.93
N MET A 5 -23.58 27.85 -62.26
CA MET A 5 -22.92 26.65 -61.75
C MET A 5 -22.69 26.79 -60.24
N MET A 6 -23.32 25.93 -59.44
CA MET A 6 -22.92 25.64 -58.07
C MET A 6 -21.48 25.11 -58.07
N LYS A 7 -20.55 25.87 -57.48
CA LYS A 7 -19.22 25.36 -57.13
C LYS A 7 -19.36 24.48 -55.90
N LEU A 8 -19.11 23.18 -56.09
CA LEU A 8 -19.01 22.18 -55.03
C LEU A 8 -17.74 22.46 -54.20
N VAL A 9 -17.89 23.04 -53.01
CA VAL A 9 -16.79 23.19 -52.05
C VAL A 9 -16.55 21.84 -51.39
N LYS A 10 -15.43 21.18 -51.73
CA LYS A 10 -14.97 19.99 -50.99
C LYS A 10 -14.49 20.46 -49.62
N VAL A 11 -15.31 20.23 -48.59
CA VAL A 11 -14.90 20.35 -47.19
C VAL A 11 -14.07 19.11 -46.87
N THR A 12 -12.75 19.24 -47.03
CA THR A 12 -11.81 18.22 -46.55
C THR A 12 -11.79 18.33 -45.02
N SER A 13 -12.56 17.46 -44.35
CA SER A 13 -12.53 17.31 -42.90
C SER A 13 -11.15 16.79 -42.49
N CYS A 14 -10.30 17.70 -42.02
CA CYS A 14 -9.02 17.35 -41.42
C CYS A 14 -9.31 16.93 -39.99
N LEU A 15 -9.49 15.62 -39.77
CA LEU A 15 -9.59 15.03 -38.45
C LEU A 15 -8.21 15.13 -37.79
N LEU A 16 -7.95 16.23 -37.08
CA LEU A 16 -6.81 16.33 -36.18
C LEU A 16 -7.02 15.33 -35.05
N LEU A 17 -6.40 14.16 -35.18
CA LEU A 17 -6.16 13.25 -34.06
C LEU A 17 -5.20 13.95 -33.11
N VAL A 18 -5.76 14.68 -32.14
CA VAL A 18 -5.03 15.09 -30.95
C VAL A 18 -4.77 13.81 -30.17
N SER A 19 -3.56 13.27 -30.32
CA SER A 19 -3.06 12.22 -29.46
C SER A 19 -2.87 12.86 -28.09
N VAL A 20 -3.78 12.59 -27.17
CA VAL A 20 -3.56 12.86 -25.75
C VAL A 20 -2.51 11.85 -25.32
N THR A 21 -1.25 12.26 -25.26
CA THR A 21 -0.23 11.48 -24.56
C THR A 21 -0.56 11.61 -23.08
N VAL A 22 -1.28 10.62 -22.54
CA VAL A 22 -1.26 10.37 -21.10
C VAL A 22 0.19 10.01 -20.80
N SER A 23 0.95 10.96 -20.26
CA SER A 23 2.22 10.65 -19.63
C SER A 23 1.86 9.73 -18.47
N ALA A 24 2.11 8.43 -18.59
CA ALA A 24 2.16 7.58 -17.43
C ALA A 24 3.18 8.24 -16.49
N ALA A 25 2.74 8.70 -15.32
CA ALA A 25 3.67 8.97 -14.24
C ALA A 25 4.51 7.69 -14.14
N THR A 26 5.81 7.82 -14.40
CA THR A 26 6.72 6.69 -14.28
C THR A 26 6.60 6.17 -12.85
N ASP A 27 6.46 4.85 -12.67
CA ASP A 27 6.54 4.16 -11.37
C ASP A 27 7.97 4.25 -10.78
N GLU A 28 8.58 5.42 -10.88
CA GLU A 28 9.90 5.75 -10.36
C GLU A 28 9.78 5.98 -8.86
N GLN A 29 10.70 5.38 -8.09
CA GLN A 29 10.74 5.57 -6.64
C GLN A 29 10.80 7.05 -6.30
N CYS A 30 10.15 7.42 -5.20
CA CYS A 30 10.07 8.81 -4.74
C CYS A 30 9.44 9.78 -5.76
N LEU A 31 8.72 9.28 -6.79
CA LEU A 31 8.19 10.08 -7.91
C LEU A 31 9.28 10.91 -8.63
N GLY A 32 10.54 10.47 -8.56
CA GLY A 32 11.71 11.19 -9.09
C GLY A 32 12.18 12.39 -8.25
N PHE A 33 11.67 12.55 -7.02
CA PHE A 33 12.14 13.55 -6.07
C PHE A 33 13.19 12.98 -5.12
N ASP A 34 14.09 13.84 -4.66
CA ASP A 34 15.11 13.50 -3.68
C ASP A 34 14.56 13.61 -2.24
N PRO A 35 15.16 12.92 -1.26
CA PRO A 35 14.88 13.17 0.15
C PRO A 35 15.10 14.64 0.53
N GLN A 36 14.31 15.11 1.49
CA GLN A 36 14.34 16.45 2.02
C GLN A 36 15.71 16.79 2.61
N PRO A 37 16.35 17.92 2.21
CA PRO A 37 17.67 18.28 2.72
C PRO A 37 17.73 18.47 4.23
N ASN A 38 16.63 18.83 4.89
CA ASN A 38 16.57 19.04 6.34
C ASN A 38 16.54 17.74 7.16
N LEU A 39 16.39 16.56 6.54
CA LEU A 39 16.46 15.29 7.28
C LEU A 39 17.81 15.10 7.98
N VAL A 40 18.87 15.76 7.49
CA VAL A 40 20.21 15.73 8.08
C VAL A 40 20.27 16.38 9.46
N ASN A 41 19.22 17.09 9.87
CA ASN A 41 19.05 17.71 11.19
C ASN A 41 17.70 17.32 11.84
N TYR A 42 17.28 16.06 11.68
CA TYR A 42 16.01 15.57 12.21
C TYR A 42 16.04 15.44 13.75
N LEU A 43 15.17 16.15 14.47
CA LEU A 43 15.14 16.15 15.95
C LEU A 43 16.50 16.47 16.59
N ASP A 44 17.24 17.41 15.98
CA ASP A 44 18.63 17.75 16.33
C ASP A 44 19.64 16.59 16.13
N ALA A 45 19.25 15.51 15.45
CA ALA A 45 20.11 14.39 15.08
C ALA A 45 20.77 14.62 13.72
N SER A 46 22.00 14.14 13.57
CA SER A 46 22.70 14.16 12.28
C SER A 46 22.45 12.86 11.53
N LEU A 47 21.56 12.89 10.55
CA LEU A 47 21.28 11.74 9.69
C LEU A 47 22.11 11.79 8.40
N ASN A 48 22.52 10.62 7.90
CA ASN A 48 23.26 10.49 6.65
C ASN A 48 22.33 10.60 5.43
N TYR A 49 22.50 11.68 4.66
CA TYR A 49 21.69 11.95 3.47
C TYR A 49 21.86 10.89 2.39
N GLU A 50 23.09 10.43 2.14
CA GLU A 50 23.35 9.43 1.09
C GLU A 50 22.69 8.08 1.41
N THR A 51 22.55 7.76 2.69
CA THR A 51 21.80 6.59 3.16
C THR A 51 20.32 6.79 2.90
N ALA A 52 19.75 7.97 3.18
CA ALA A 52 18.36 8.28 2.86
C ALA A 52 18.11 8.17 1.35
N ASP A 53 18.96 8.79 0.53
CA ASP A 53 18.86 8.76 -0.93
C ASP A 53 18.93 7.33 -1.47
N SER A 54 19.90 6.55 -0.98
CA SER A 54 20.05 5.16 -1.41
C SER A 54 18.93 4.24 -0.93
N ILE A 55 18.50 4.33 0.33
CA ILE A 55 17.57 3.39 0.95
C ILE A 55 16.13 3.72 0.58
N CYS A 56 15.76 4.99 0.61
CA CYS A 56 14.38 5.44 0.42
C CYS A 56 14.00 5.56 -1.07
N CYS A 57 14.93 5.98 -1.94
CA CYS A 57 14.64 6.31 -3.33
C CYS A 57 15.35 5.47 -4.38
N HIS A 58 16.36 4.66 -4.01
CA HIS A 58 17.12 3.85 -4.97
C HIS A 58 17.22 2.38 -4.56
N ASN A 59 16.25 1.90 -3.79
CA ASN A 59 16.20 0.55 -3.24
C ASN A 59 14.77 0.16 -2.82
N HIS A 60 14.42 -1.12 -3.00
CA HIS A 60 13.16 -1.70 -2.50
C HIS A 60 13.36 -2.88 -1.54
N ARG A 61 14.61 -3.20 -1.17
CA ARG A 61 14.96 -4.49 -0.54
C ARG A 61 15.80 -4.34 0.72
N TYR A 62 16.76 -3.45 0.70
CA TYR A 62 17.69 -3.21 1.79
C TYR A 62 17.12 -2.17 2.77
N ALA A 63 17.74 -2.12 3.92
CA ALA A 63 17.42 -1.18 4.99
C ALA A 63 18.72 -0.43 5.36
N GLU A 64 18.58 0.69 6.05
CA GLU A 64 19.68 1.28 6.82
C GLU A 64 20.24 0.23 7.80
N TYR A 65 21.48 0.40 8.28
CA TYR A 65 22.09 -0.64 9.10
C TYR A 65 21.36 -0.82 10.44
N ARG A 66 21.34 -2.06 10.94
CA ARG A 66 20.68 -2.40 12.20
C ARG A 66 21.27 -1.61 13.37
N GLY A 67 20.41 -0.89 14.09
CA GLY A 67 20.79 -0.11 15.26
C GLY A 67 21.13 1.36 14.96
N TYR A 68 20.95 1.82 13.72
CA TYR A 68 21.13 3.22 13.34
C TYR A 68 20.35 4.17 14.25
N LEU A 69 19.10 3.84 14.59
CA LEU A 69 18.26 4.60 15.53
C LEU A 69 18.89 4.84 16.93
N ALA A 70 19.84 3.99 17.33
CA ALA A 70 20.49 4.01 18.64
C ALA A 70 21.94 4.47 18.57
N ALA A 71 22.44 4.82 17.38
CA ALA A 71 23.77 5.39 17.23
C ALA A 71 23.86 6.69 18.05
N PRO A 72 24.99 7.02 18.70
CA PRO A 72 25.09 8.18 19.58
C PRO A 72 24.71 9.52 18.93
N GLU A 73 24.97 9.68 17.63
CA GLU A 73 24.63 10.84 16.83
C GLU A 73 23.12 10.92 16.50
N VAL A 74 22.45 9.76 16.48
CA VAL A 74 21.02 9.62 16.19
C VAL A 74 20.18 9.64 17.45
N ASP A 75 20.43 8.76 18.42
CA ASP A 75 19.72 8.63 19.71
C ASP A 75 18.23 8.96 19.63
N LEU A 76 17.50 8.25 18.76
CA LEU A 76 16.10 8.55 18.44
C LEU A 76 15.27 8.69 19.72
N PHE A 77 15.35 7.69 20.60
CA PHE A 77 14.54 7.64 21.82
C PHE A 77 15.00 8.59 22.92
N GLY A 78 16.23 9.12 22.87
CA GLY A 78 16.65 10.23 23.72
C GLY A 78 16.11 11.59 23.27
N ARG A 79 15.68 11.70 22.02
CA ARG A 79 15.18 12.94 21.40
C ARG A 79 13.67 13.04 21.32
N LEU A 80 12.96 11.92 21.39
CA LEU A 80 11.50 11.89 21.46
C LEU A 80 11.01 12.28 22.87
N ASN A 81 9.86 12.96 22.93
CA ASN A 81 9.17 13.21 24.19
C ASN A 81 8.42 11.94 24.63
N PRO A 82 8.73 11.35 25.81
CA PRO A 82 8.09 10.12 26.26
C PRO A 82 6.62 10.29 26.68
N ASP A 83 6.18 11.52 26.93
CA ASP A 83 4.84 11.85 27.41
C ASP A 83 3.88 12.27 26.27
N GLU A 84 4.37 12.32 25.03
CA GLU A 84 3.61 12.79 23.86
C GLU A 84 3.73 11.80 22.71
N GLU A 85 2.74 11.82 21.83
CA GLU A 85 2.82 11.13 20.54
C GLU A 85 3.61 11.96 19.55
N THR A 86 4.50 11.29 18.81
CA THR A 86 5.26 11.88 17.71
C THR A 86 4.66 11.46 16.38
N ILE A 87 4.49 12.44 15.49
CA ILE A 87 4.15 12.19 14.08
C ILE A 87 5.45 12.05 13.30
N PHE A 88 5.61 10.93 12.61
CA PHE A 88 6.72 10.67 11.71
C PHE A 88 6.27 10.92 10.27
N TYR A 89 7.07 11.66 9.52
CA TYR A 89 6.72 12.13 8.18
C TYR A 89 7.64 11.50 7.13
N ASP A 90 7.08 11.23 5.96
CA ASP A 90 7.85 10.79 4.80
C ASP A 90 9.03 11.73 4.51
N SER A 91 10.23 11.16 4.38
CA SER A 91 11.46 11.93 4.19
C SER A 91 11.57 12.64 2.85
N VAL A 92 10.66 12.40 1.91
CA VAL A 92 10.63 13.00 0.57
C VAL A 92 9.51 14.03 0.52
N CYS A 93 8.27 13.58 0.71
CA CYS A 93 7.08 14.39 0.47
C CYS A 93 6.41 14.93 1.74
N GLY A 94 6.89 14.57 2.93
CA GLY A 94 6.41 15.14 4.18
C GLY A 94 4.97 14.76 4.58
N ILE A 95 4.35 13.76 3.95
CA ILE A 95 3.06 13.26 4.42
C ILE A 95 3.23 12.49 5.74
N PRO A 96 2.27 12.55 6.68
CA PRO A 96 2.36 11.80 7.93
C PRO A 96 2.23 10.29 7.68
N LEU A 97 3.14 9.49 8.22
CA LEU A 97 3.18 8.05 8.02
C LEU A 97 2.85 7.27 9.30
N PHE A 98 3.33 7.75 10.44
CA PHE A 98 3.12 7.08 11.73
C PHE A 98 2.83 8.08 12.84
N ILE A 99 2.06 7.65 13.84
CA ILE A 99 1.82 8.37 15.09
C ILE A 99 2.14 7.40 16.23
N ALA A 100 3.22 7.66 16.97
CA ALA A 100 3.69 6.73 18.00
C ALA A 100 4.24 7.46 19.24
N PRO A 101 4.13 6.84 20.43
CA PRO A 101 3.50 5.54 20.70
C PRO A 101 1.97 5.65 20.74
N ARG A 102 1.25 4.70 20.12
CA ARG A 102 -0.23 4.65 20.16
C ARG A 102 -0.71 3.23 20.40
N GLY A 103 -1.72 3.08 21.27
CA GLY A 103 -2.20 1.75 21.70
C GLY A 103 -1.22 0.99 22.61
N ARG A 104 -0.11 1.62 23.00
CA ARG A 104 0.93 1.09 23.91
C ARG A 104 1.70 2.22 24.58
N THR A 105 2.57 1.87 25.54
CA THR A 105 3.45 2.83 26.21
C THR A 105 4.68 3.19 25.37
N PHE A 106 5.28 4.35 25.66
CA PHE A 106 6.55 4.77 25.05
C PHE A 106 7.68 3.74 25.25
N GLU A 107 7.79 3.16 26.45
CA GLU A 107 8.82 2.16 26.72
C GLU A 107 8.60 0.84 25.98
N GLU A 108 7.35 0.46 25.68
CA GLU A 108 7.08 -0.68 24.81
C GLU A 108 7.52 -0.40 23.37
N PHE A 109 7.22 0.79 22.83
CA PHE A 109 7.69 1.21 21.50
C PHE A 109 9.23 1.22 21.41
N LYS A 110 9.87 1.84 22.40
CA LYS A 110 11.34 1.91 22.51
C LYS A 110 11.98 0.54 22.60
N LYS A 111 11.51 -0.29 23.54
CA LYS A 111 12.05 -1.64 23.77
C LYS A 111 11.93 -2.51 22.52
N GLU A 112 10.79 -2.47 21.83
CA GLU A 112 10.58 -3.23 20.61
C GLU A 112 11.49 -2.74 19.47
N SER A 113 11.56 -1.43 19.27
CA SER A 113 12.41 -0.83 18.23
C SER A 113 13.88 -1.15 18.46
N LEU A 114 14.39 -1.06 19.70
CA LEU A 114 15.76 -1.43 20.05
C LEU A 114 16.03 -2.93 19.91
N LYS A 115 15.06 -3.79 20.25
CA LYS A 115 15.16 -5.25 20.06
C LYS A 115 15.34 -5.61 18.58
N HIS A 116 14.62 -4.96 17.69
CA HIS A 116 14.71 -5.25 16.26
C HIS A 116 15.83 -4.48 15.54
N GLY A 117 16.15 -3.28 16.03
CA GLY A 117 17.21 -2.40 15.52
C GLY A 117 16.73 -1.33 14.53
N TRP A 118 15.43 -1.23 14.32
CA TRP A 118 14.73 -0.23 13.51
C TRP A 118 13.46 0.21 14.24
N PRO A 119 12.99 1.46 14.08
CA PRO A 119 11.66 1.86 14.50
C PRO A 119 10.63 0.80 14.11
N SER A 120 9.94 0.25 15.11
CA SER A 120 9.01 -0.87 14.95
C SER A 120 7.62 -0.44 15.36
N PHE A 121 6.73 -0.23 14.39
CA PHE A 121 5.39 0.29 14.61
C PHE A 121 4.32 -0.82 14.59
N ARG A 122 3.19 -0.54 15.24
CA ARG A 122 2.00 -1.40 15.31
C ARG A 122 0.83 -0.83 14.50
N PRO A 123 -0.19 -1.63 14.17
CA PRO A 123 -1.34 -1.18 13.38
C PRO A 123 -1.95 0.14 13.85
N GLU A 124 -2.11 0.32 15.15
CA GLU A 124 -2.68 1.53 15.76
C GLU A 124 -1.87 2.80 15.49
N GLU A 125 -0.58 2.65 15.17
CA GLU A 125 0.38 3.75 14.93
C GLU A 125 0.52 4.09 13.45
N LEU A 126 -0.07 3.32 12.52
CA LEU A 126 0.07 3.54 11.08
C LEU A 126 -0.98 4.52 10.55
N VAL A 127 -0.55 5.54 9.78
CA VAL A 127 -1.45 6.35 8.95
C VAL A 127 -1.68 5.63 7.62
N SER A 128 -2.59 4.67 7.61
CA SER A 128 -2.71 3.67 6.53
C SER A 128 -3.16 4.24 5.19
N GLU A 129 -3.83 5.39 5.17
CA GLU A 129 -4.18 6.10 3.93
C GLU A 129 -2.93 6.51 3.13
N ASN A 130 -1.83 6.78 3.83
CA ASN A 130 -0.59 7.29 3.25
C ASN A 130 0.44 6.20 2.93
N VAL A 131 0.11 4.93 3.17
CA VAL A 131 1.05 3.80 3.04
C VAL A 131 0.49 2.72 2.11
N ILE A 132 1.37 2.16 1.29
CA ILE A 132 1.14 1.01 0.43
C ILE A 132 1.89 -0.17 1.03
N ILE A 133 1.18 -1.27 1.30
CA ILE A 133 1.79 -2.53 1.76
C ILE A 133 1.63 -3.58 0.68
N HIS A 134 2.75 -4.10 0.20
CA HIS A 134 2.82 -5.09 -0.85
C HIS A 134 2.65 -6.51 -0.30
N ASN A 135 2.30 -7.46 -1.17
CA ASN A 135 2.03 -8.86 -0.77
C ASN A 135 3.23 -9.57 -0.15
N ASP A 136 4.44 -9.13 -0.47
CA ASP A 136 5.70 -9.65 0.08
C ASP A 136 6.11 -8.95 1.40
N GLY A 137 5.30 -8.02 1.88
CA GLY A 137 5.53 -7.25 3.09
C GLY A 137 6.31 -5.95 2.86
N ARG A 138 6.82 -5.68 1.66
CA ARG A 138 7.46 -4.38 1.36
C ARG A 138 6.48 -3.24 1.62
N MET A 139 6.96 -2.15 2.18
CA MET A 139 6.17 -0.95 2.47
C MET A 139 6.73 0.26 1.71
N GLU A 140 5.82 1.05 1.16
CA GLU A 140 6.09 2.32 0.50
C GLU A 140 5.09 3.37 0.96
N SER A 141 5.44 4.64 0.91
CA SER A 141 4.44 5.70 1.04
C SER A 141 3.68 5.90 -0.27
N LYS A 142 2.64 6.75 -0.24
CA LYS A 142 1.97 7.23 -1.46
C LYS A 142 2.87 8.10 -2.35
N CYS A 143 4.04 8.49 -1.86
CA CYS A 143 5.08 9.20 -2.61
C CYS A 143 6.06 8.23 -3.28
N LEU A 144 5.80 6.92 -3.21
CA LEU A 144 6.68 5.86 -3.69
C LEU A 144 8.06 5.83 -2.99
N THR A 145 8.15 6.43 -1.80
CA THR A 145 9.30 6.31 -0.90
C THR A 145 9.32 4.92 -0.29
N HIS A 146 10.42 4.18 -0.40
CA HIS A 146 10.58 2.92 0.34
C HIS A 146 10.64 3.20 1.85
N LEU A 147 9.87 2.45 2.64
CA LEU A 147 9.80 2.65 4.09
C LEU A 147 10.41 1.50 4.90
N GLY A 148 10.54 0.32 4.31
CA GLY A 148 10.91 -0.90 5.01
C GLY A 148 9.90 -2.02 4.77
N HIS A 149 9.60 -2.81 5.80
CA HIS A 149 8.78 -4.03 5.65
C HIS A 149 7.82 -4.29 6.81
N ASN A 150 6.61 -4.75 6.51
CA ASN A 150 5.73 -5.42 7.46
C ASN A 150 6.23 -6.84 7.70
N LEU A 151 6.60 -7.13 8.95
CA LEU A 151 7.20 -8.39 9.38
C LEU A 151 6.44 -8.92 10.61
N PRO A 152 5.27 -9.55 10.41
CA PRO A 152 4.40 -9.97 11.50
C PRO A 152 5.11 -10.88 12.53
N GLU A 153 4.90 -10.61 13.81
CA GLU A 153 5.39 -11.43 14.93
C GLU A 153 4.19 -12.02 15.66
N GLY A 154 4.10 -13.35 15.74
CA GLY A 154 2.94 -14.01 16.37
C GLY A 154 1.61 -13.85 15.63
N GLY A 155 1.65 -13.49 14.34
CA GLY A 155 0.44 -13.25 13.53
C GLY A 155 -0.18 -11.86 13.70
N ILE A 156 0.56 -10.93 14.29
CA ILE A 156 0.22 -9.51 14.42
C ILE A 156 1.24 -8.71 13.63
N ASP A 157 0.77 -7.77 12.81
CA ASP A 157 1.62 -6.89 12.01
C ASP A 157 2.64 -6.14 12.88
N ARG A 158 3.83 -5.96 12.32
CA ARG A 158 4.92 -5.18 12.91
C ARG A 158 5.68 -4.52 11.77
N TYR A 159 5.53 -3.22 11.65
CA TYR A 159 6.17 -2.44 10.59
C TYR A 159 7.59 -2.10 11.01
N CYS A 160 8.58 -2.73 10.38
CA CYS A 160 9.99 -2.51 10.62
C CYS A 160 10.48 -1.47 9.61
N ILE A 161 10.71 -0.25 10.07
CA ILE A 161 10.79 0.93 9.22
C ILE A 161 12.17 1.58 9.29
N ASP A 162 12.70 1.99 8.13
CA ASP A 162 13.94 2.74 8.01
C ASP A 162 13.75 4.15 8.58
N LEU A 163 14.53 4.52 9.60
CA LEU A 163 14.44 5.83 10.26
C LEU A 163 14.69 6.96 9.26
N VAL A 164 15.71 6.82 8.40
CA VAL A 164 16.00 7.85 7.38
C VAL A 164 14.82 8.12 6.45
N CYS A 165 13.90 7.17 6.25
CA CYS A 165 12.76 7.32 5.35
C CYS A 165 11.51 7.92 6.01
N ILE A 166 11.54 8.08 7.34
CA ILE A 166 10.47 8.71 8.13
C ILE A 166 10.94 9.94 8.91
N ALA A 167 12.14 10.42 8.58
CA ALA A 167 12.79 11.59 9.16
C ALA A 167 12.50 12.89 8.38
N GLY A 168 11.31 12.99 7.78
CA GLY A 168 10.86 14.17 7.07
C GLY A 168 10.31 15.27 7.99
N ALA A 169 10.10 16.44 7.41
CA ALA A 169 9.26 17.50 7.94
C ALA A 169 7.95 17.59 7.13
N PRO A 170 6.86 18.08 7.75
CA PRO A 170 5.62 18.32 7.03
C PRO A 170 5.86 19.33 5.90
N LEU A 171 5.47 18.97 4.67
CA LEU A 171 5.48 19.90 3.54
C LEU A 171 4.19 20.71 3.50
N SER A 172 4.31 21.91 2.92
CA SER A 172 3.17 22.80 2.70
C SER A 172 2.43 22.40 1.42
N PHE A 173 1.13 22.71 1.34
CA PHE A 173 0.33 22.40 0.13
C PHE A 173 0.87 23.03 -1.16
N ASP A 174 1.69 24.07 -1.07
CA ASP A 174 2.22 24.80 -2.22
C ASP A 174 3.40 24.09 -2.90
N ASP A 175 3.95 23.05 -2.26
CA ASP A 175 5.09 22.28 -2.75
C ASP A 175 4.76 21.48 -4.04
N GLU A 176 5.70 21.44 -4.99
CA GLU A 176 5.46 20.83 -6.31
C GLU A 176 5.08 19.35 -6.22
N ILE A 177 5.65 18.63 -5.25
CA ILE A 177 5.32 17.23 -5.00
C ILE A 177 3.86 17.05 -4.59
N VAL A 178 3.29 17.98 -3.80
CA VAL A 178 1.89 17.92 -3.38
C VAL A 178 0.95 18.07 -4.58
N LYS A 179 1.32 18.88 -5.58
CA LYS A 179 0.55 19.03 -6.84
C LYS A 179 0.53 17.73 -7.64
N VAL A 180 1.65 17.00 -7.69
CA VAL A 180 1.72 15.67 -8.32
C VAL A 180 0.88 14.65 -7.53
N MET A 181 0.80 14.83 -6.21
CA MET A 181 0.05 13.97 -5.32
C MET A 181 -1.45 14.29 -5.23
N MET A 182 -1.95 15.39 -5.82
CA MET A 182 -3.37 15.77 -5.75
C MET A 182 -4.32 14.71 -6.29
N ASP A 183 -3.85 13.83 -7.18
CA ASP A 183 -4.65 12.73 -7.73
C ASP A 183 -4.68 11.49 -6.81
N TYR A 184 -3.87 11.46 -5.74
CA TYR A 184 -3.83 10.38 -4.76
C TYR A 184 -4.75 10.70 -3.58
N VAL A 185 -5.43 9.66 -3.08
CA VAL A 185 -6.13 9.75 -1.79
C VAL A 185 -5.06 9.67 -0.70
N ILE A 186 -4.71 10.83 -0.14
CA ILE A 186 -3.76 10.99 0.97
C ILE A 186 -4.38 11.80 2.10
N ILE A 187 -3.75 11.75 3.28
CA ILE A 187 -3.99 12.68 4.39
C ILE A 187 -2.75 13.54 4.52
N THR A 188 -2.85 14.85 4.29
CA THR A 188 -1.73 15.78 4.49
C THR A 188 -1.52 16.11 5.97
N ALA A 189 -0.39 16.75 6.29
CA ALA A 189 -0.10 17.17 7.67
C ALA A 189 -1.16 18.12 8.23
N ASP A 190 -1.68 19.05 7.40
CA ASP A 190 -2.70 20.02 7.80
C ASP A 190 -4.10 19.39 7.93
N GLU A 191 -4.37 18.30 7.21
CA GLU A 191 -5.65 17.56 7.30
C GLU A 191 -5.67 16.56 8.47
N LEU A 192 -4.51 16.09 8.92
CA LEU A 192 -4.41 15.08 9.98
C LEU A 192 -4.79 15.66 11.35
N ASN A 193 -5.96 15.28 11.85
CA ASN A 193 -6.29 15.45 13.26
C ASN A 193 -5.71 14.30 14.10
N ALA A 194 -4.44 14.44 14.52
CA ALA A 194 -3.73 13.37 15.23
C ALA A 194 -4.48 12.89 16.50
N THR A 195 -5.07 13.80 17.29
CA THR A 195 -5.78 13.46 18.54
C THR A 195 -6.99 12.54 18.31
N ASN A 196 -7.69 12.69 17.18
CA ASN A 196 -8.89 11.91 16.87
C ASN A 196 -8.65 10.84 15.79
N TYR A 197 -7.45 10.78 15.22
CA TYR A 197 -7.14 9.80 14.19
C TYR A 197 -7.18 8.38 14.77
N THR A 198 -7.86 7.48 14.08
CA THR A 198 -7.83 6.04 14.38
C THR A 198 -7.34 5.35 13.12
N SER A 199 -6.28 4.55 13.25
CA SER A 199 -5.71 3.85 12.10
C SER A 199 -6.74 2.94 11.43
N SER A 200 -6.72 2.93 10.10
CA SER A 200 -7.49 2.00 9.29
C SER A 200 -6.70 0.72 8.93
N ALA A 201 -5.53 0.51 9.55
CA ALA A 201 -4.63 -0.63 9.32
C ALA A 201 -5.35 -1.98 9.39
N GLU A 202 -6.27 -2.22 10.33
CA GLU A 202 -7.04 -3.47 10.39
C GLU A 202 -7.74 -3.86 9.07
N LYS A 203 -8.09 -2.86 8.24
CA LYS A 203 -8.73 -3.06 6.94
C LYS A 203 -7.74 -3.05 5.77
N PHE A 204 -6.59 -2.40 5.92
CA PHE A 204 -5.73 -2.01 4.81
C PHE A 204 -4.23 -2.40 4.95
N SER A 205 -3.78 -2.94 6.09
CA SER A 205 -2.35 -3.21 6.35
C SER A 205 -1.89 -4.67 6.19
N GLY A 206 -2.82 -5.62 6.04
CA GLY A 206 -2.48 -7.04 6.04
C GLY A 206 -2.88 -7.73 7.33
N LYS A 207 -2.59 -9.04 7.41
CA LYS A 207 -3.33 -10.03 8.21
C LYS A 207 -3.36 -9.73 9.71
N THR A 208 -4.42 -9.09 10.17
CA THR A 208 -4.86 -9.18 11.56
C THR A 208 -5.54 -10.53 11.77
N SER A 209 -4.92 -11.37 12.62
CA SER A 209 -5.46 -12.59 13.24
C SER A 209 -6.55 -13.42 12.49
N ASN A 210 -6.13 -14.58 11.96
CA ASN A 210 -6.86 -15.86 11.87
C ASN A 210 -8.24 -15.97 11.17
N GLU A 211 -8.75 -14.96 10.48
CA GLU A 211 -9.88 -15.15 9.55
C GLU A 211 -9.34 -15.76 8.24
N ARG A 212 -9.21 -17.09 8.19
CA ARG A 212 -9.18 -17.78 6.88
C ARG A 212 -10.44 -17.34 6.13
N PRO A 213 -10.40 -16.93 4.86
CA PRO A 213 -11.59 -16.50 4.15
C PRO A 213 -12.55 -17.68 4.04
N LEU A 214 -13.50 -17.74 4.98
CA LEU A 214 -14.53 -18.77 5.12
C LEU A 214 -15.33 -18.91 3.81
N VAL A 215 -15.35 -17.83 3.02
CA VAL A 215 -15.89 -17.73 1.66
C VAL A 215 -15.28 -18.77 0.71
N ILE A 216 -13.95 -18.95 0.69
CA ILE A 216 -13.31 -19.90 -0.26
C ILE A 216 -13.70 -21.35 0.10
N THR A 217 -13.74 -21.67 1.39
CA THR A 217 -14.12 -23.02 1.85
C THR A 217 -15.59 -23.33 1.57
N ILE A 218 -16.50 -22.37 1.78
CA ILE A 218 -17.93 -22.55 1.46
C ILE A 218 -18.13 -22.74 -0.05
N PHE A 219 -17.47 -21.93 -0.89
CA PHE A 219 -17.60 -22.06 -2.35
C PHE A 219 -17.10 -23.42 -2.85
N VAL A 220 -15.94 -23.88 -2.37
CA VAL A 220 -15.40 -25.19 -2.76
C VAL A 220 -16.33 -26.31 -2.33
N ILE A 221 -16.84 -26.29 -1.08
CA ILE A 221 -17.76 -27.31 -0.58
C ILE A 221 -19.08 -27.29 -1.38
N ALA A 222 -19.65 -26.11 -1.64
CA ALA A 222 -20.87 -25.97 -2.43
C ALA A 222 -20.69 -26.51 -3.86
N SER A 223 -19.56 -26.20 -4.51
CA SER A 223 -19.24 -26.71 -5.85
C SER A 223 -19.09 -28.23 -5.87
N PHE A 224 -18.46 -28.84 -4.86
CA PHE A 224 -18.36 -30.30 -4.75
C PHE A 224 -19.73 -30.97 -4.51
N ILE A 225 -20.58 -30.38 -3.68
CA ILE A 225 -21.94 -30.91 -3.42
C ILE A 225 -22.78 -30.83 -4.70
N ILE A 226 -22.75 -29.70 -5.40
CA ILE A 226 -23.49 -29.52 -6.65
C ILE A 226 -23.01 -30.54 -7.69
N ALA A 227 -21.70 -30.68 -7.90
CA ALA A 227 -21.14 -31.64 -8.84
C ALA A 227 -21.54 -33.10 -8.50
N SER A 228 -21.52 -33.46 -7.20
CA SER A 228 -21.96 -34.77 -6.73
C SER A 228 -23.45 -35.01 -6.98
N MET A 229 -24.31 -34.01 -6.74
CA MET A 229 -25.75 -34.14 -7.00
C MET A 229 -26.04 -34.29 -8.49
N THR A 230 -25.37 -33.50 -9.35
CA THR A 230 -25.50 -33.62 -10.80
C THR A 230 -25.04 -35.00 -11.29
N PHE A 231 -23.91 -35.51 -10.78
CA PHE A 231 -23.41 -36.84 -11.14
C PHE A 231 -24.39 -37.95 -10.73
N CYS A 232 -24.95 -37.91 -9.51
CA CYS A 232 -25.95 -38.86 -9.05
C CYS A 232 -27.23 -38.81 -9.89
N PHE A 233 -27.69 -37.61 -10.27
CA PHE A 233 -28.88 -37.43 -11.10
C PHE A 233 -28.67 -38.01 -12.51
N VAL A 234 -27.52 -37.74 -13.13
CA VAL A 234 -27.18 -38.28 -14.45
C VAL A 234 -27.07 -39.80 -14.41
N LYS A 235 -26.40 -40.37 -13.39
CA LYS A 235 -26.27 -41.82 -13.25
C LYS A 235 -27.65 -42.50 -13.12
N ASN A 236 -28.53 -41.98 -12.27
CA ASN A 236 -29.87 -42.52 -12.08
C ASN A 236 -30.71 -42.49 -13.38
N ASN A 237 -30.52 -41.46 -14.22
CA ASN A 237 -31.22 -41.38 -15.51
C ASN A 237 -30.61 -42.32 -16.57
N CYS A 238 -29.30 -42.53 -16.58
CA CYS A 238 -28.66 -43.54 -17.42
C CYS A 238 -29.09 -44.97 -17.03
N ASP A 239 -29.19 -45.28 -15.74
CA ASP A 239 -29.60 -46.61 -15.28
C ASP A 239 -31.08 -46.88 -15.60
N LYS A 240 -31.96 -45.87 -15.51
CA LYS A 240 -33.35 -45.98 -15.97
C LYS A 240 -33.46 -46.21 -17.49
N SER A 241 -32.63 -45.57 -18.29
CA SER A 241 -32.59 -45.73 -19.75
C SER A 241 -32.13 -47.12 -20.19
N LYS A 242 -31.27 -47.79 -19.42
CA LYS A 242 -30.81 -49.16 -19.73
C LYS A 242 -31.85 -50.23 -19.41
N ASN A 243 -32.72 -49.99 -18.43
CA ASN A 243 -33.79 -50.92 -18.07
C ASN A 243 -35.03 -50.86 -18.97
N THR A 244 -35.12 -49.89 -19.90
CA THR A 244 -36.24 -49.75 -20.83
C THR A 244 -36.05 -50.45 -22.19
N HIS A 245 -34.96 -51.22 -22.38
CA HIS A 245 -34.65 -51.83 -23.68
C HIS A 245 -34.63 -53.37 -23.70
N THR A 246 -35.08 -54.04 -22.64
CA THR A 246 -35.25 -55.50 -22.58
C THR A 246 -36.72 -55.87 -22.44
N ASP A 247 -37.55 -55.53 -23.43
CA ASP A 247 -38.85 -56.17 -23.63
C ASP A 247 -39.24 -56.02 -25.11
N LEU A 248 -38.65 -56.85 -25.97
CA LEU A 248 -39.19 -57.12 -27.31
C LEU A 248 -39.78 -58.54 -27.29
N PRO A 249 -41.10 -58.69 -27.53
CA PRO A 249 -41.74 -60.00 -27.52
C PRO A 249 -41.33 -60.84 -28.74
N THR A 250 -40.98 -62.10 -28.49
CA THR A 250 -40.79 -63.13 -29.50
C THR A 250 -42.13 -63.44 -30.16
N ILE A 251 -42.24 -63.15 -31.46
CA ILE A 251 -43.40 -63.51 -32.29
C ILE A 251 -43.30 -65.00 -32.63
N ALA A 252 -44.36 -65.74 -32.34
CA ALA A 252 -44.67 -67.04 -32.96
C ALA A 252 -45.86 -66.85 -33.90
#